data_AF-A0A948S9X8-F1
#
_entry.id   AF-A0A948S9X8-F1
#
_cell.length_a   1.000
_cell.length_b   1.000
_cell.length_c   1.000
_cell.angle_alpha   90.00
_cell.angle_beta   90.00
_cell.angle_gamma   90.00
#
_symmetry.space_group_name_H-M   'P 1'
#
loop_
_entity.id
_entity.type
_entity.pdbx_description
1 polymer ?
#
loop_
_entity_poly.entity_id
_entity_poly.type
_entity_poly.pdbx_seq_one_letter_code
_entity_poly.pdbx_strand_id
1 'polypeptide(L)'
;MSEPRYLCQRCGNCCRWPGFVRVDENEITAIANFLGMADDEFIERHTELRPSRSGLMLKSNPDGSCIFLEGINTCTIQPVKPQQCRDFPNKWRFDGWREKCEAIEVMP
;
A
#
# COMPACT_ATOMS: atom_id res chain seq x y z
N MET A 1 -2.22 11.14 27.65
CA MET A 1 -2.74 9.82 27.24
C MET A 1 -2.06 9.48 25.93
N SER A 2 -1.28 8.40 25.87
CA SER A 2 -0.64 7.96 24.63
C SER A 2 -1.69 7.49 23.64
N GLU A 3 -1.56 7.83 22.36
CA GLU A 3 -2.42 7.27 21.32
C GLU A 3 -2.25 5.74 21.26
N PRO A 4 -3.34 4.99 21.03
CA PRO A 4 -3.26 3.54 20.87
C PRO A 4 -2.41 3.19 19.65
N ARG A 5 -1.54 2.18 19.81
CA ARG A 5 -0.74 1.60 18.72
C ARG A 5 -1.36 0.28 18.30
N TYR A 6 -1.20 -0.09 17.03
CA TYR A 6 -1.67 -1.37 16.50
C TYR A 6 -0.55 -2.16 15.84
N LEU A 7 -0.53 -3.45 16.12
CA LEU A 7 0.36 -4.42 15.50
C LEU A 7 -0.33 -5.02 14.27
N CYS A 8 0.22 -4.72 13.08
CA CYS A 8 -0.25 -5.30 11.82
C CYS A 8 -0.11 -6.82 11.82
N GLN A 9 -1.22 -7.53 11.62
CA GLN A 9 -1.27 -9.00 11.54
C GLN A 9 -1.01 -9.53 10.12
N ARG A 10 -0.66 -8.66 9.17
CA ARG A 10 -0.48 -9.00 7.75
C ARG A 10 -1.70 -9.73 7.14
N CYS A 11 -2.91 -9.30 7.52
CA CYS A 11 -4.16 -9.86 7.01
C CYS A 11 -4.46 -9.54 5.54
N GLY A 12 -3.62 -8.73 4.86
CA GLY A 12 -3.78 -8.37 3.44
C GLY A 12 -5.02 -7.52 3.11
N ASN A 13 -5.91 -7.29 4.07
CA ASN A 13 -7.17 -6.58 3.83
C ASN A 13 -6.94 -5.14 3.32
N CYS A 14 -5.94 -4.43 3.82
CA CYS A 14 -5.58 -3.09 3.31
C CYS A 14 -5.16 -3.08 1.83
N CYS A 15 -4.72 -4.21 1.28
CA CYS A 15 -4.41 -4.36 -0.14
C CYS A 15 -5.65 -4.66 -1.00
N ARG A 16 -6.82 -4.96 -0.40
CA ARG A 16 -8.05 -5.36 -1.11
C ARG A 16 -9.16 -4.32 -1.05
N TRP A 17 -9.05 -3.34 -0.16
CA TRP A 17 -10.11 -2.37 -0.01
C TRP A 17 -10.08 -1.33 -1.13
N PRO A 18 -11.25 -0.76 -1.49
CA PRO A 18 -11.31 0.35 -2.42
C PRO A 18 -10.43 1.51 -1.94
N GLY A 19 -9.62 2.05 -2.83
CA GLY A 19 -8.73 3.17 -2.54
C GLY A 19 -7.53 3.20 -3.49
N PHE A 20 -6.70 4.22 -3.33
CA PHE A 20 -5.52 4.42 -4.15
C PHE A 20 -4.29 4.45 -3.26
N VAL A 21 -3.29 3.64 -3.60
CA VAL A 21 -1.95 3.76 -3.03
C VAL A 21 -1.18 4.75 -3.88
N ARG A 22 -0.96 5.95 -3.34
CA ARG A 22 -0.21 7.01 -4.01
C ARG A 22 1.27 6.63 -4.02
N VAL A 23 1.96 7.00 -5.08
CA VAL A 23 3.41 6.86 -5.17
C VAL A 23 4.03 8.19 -5.61
N ASP A 24 5.12 8.57 -4.94
CA ASP A 24 6.00 9.65 -5.37
C ASP A 24 7.20 9.13 -6.17
N GLU A 25 8.03 10.04 -6.67
CA GLU A 25 9.21 9.73 -7.49
C GLU A 25 10.22 8.84 -6.74
N ASN A 26 10.47 9.12 -5.45
CA ASN A 26 11.42 8.32 -4.66
C ASN A 26 10.90 6.90 -4.43
N GLU A 27 9.58 6.77 -4.20
CA GLU A 27 8.92 5.47 -4.06
C GLU A 27 8.94 4.68 -5.36
N ILE A 28 8.70 5.34 -6.50
CA ILE A 28 8.85 4.74 -7.83
C ILE A 28 10.26 4.18 -8.02
N THR A 29 11.29 5.00 -7.83
CA THR A 29 12.69 4.57 -7.98
C THR A 29 13.04 3.44 -7.01
N ALA A 30 12.58 3.50 -5.76
CA ALA A 30 12.86 2.45 -4.77
C ALA A 30 12.21 1.10 -5.14
N ILE A 31 10.96 1.12 -5.60
CA ILE A 31 10.25 -0.10 -5.99
C ILE A 31 10.78 -0.65 -7.31
N ALA A 32 11.05 0.21 -8.30
CA ALA A 32 11.64 -0.20 -9.58
C ALA A 32 12.98 -0.90 -9.38
N ASN A 33 13.88 -0.31 -8.60
CA ASN A 33 15.18 -0.91 -8.25
C ASN A 33 15.02 -2.25 -7.54
N PHE A 34 14.07 -2.36 -6.60
CA PHE A 34 13.79 -3.61 -5.90
C PHE A 34 13.29 -4.73 -6.83
N LEU A 35 12.51 -4.37 -7.85
CA LEU A 35 12.02 -5.28 -8.87
C LEU A 35 13.03 -5.54 -10.00
N GLY A 36 14.17 -4.84 -10.02
CA GLY A 36 15.20 -4.98 -11.03
C GLY A 36 14.81 -4.42 -12.40
N MET A 37 14.00 -3.35 -12.44
CA MET A 37 13.54 -2.68 -13.66
C MET A 37 13.82 -1.18 -13.62
N ALA A 38 13.71 -0.53 -14.77
CA ALA A 38 13.85 0.92 -14.89
C ALA A 38 12.59 1.67 -14.42
N ASP A 39 12.74 2.93 -14.02
CA ASP A 39 11.64 3.76 -13.48
C ASP A 39 10.51 3.97 -14.49
N ASP A 40 10.84 4.16 -15.77
CA ASP A 40 9.87 4.32 -16.86
C ASP A 40 9.06 3.04 -17.10
N GLU A 41 9.73 1.88 -17.11
CA GLU A 41 9.09 0.58 -17.15
C GLU A 41 8.15 0.37 -15.95
N PHE A 42 8.59 0.73 -14.75
CA PHE A 42 7.75 0.64 -13.55
C PHE A 42 6.49 1.51 -13.66
N ILE A 43 6.65 2.76 -14.10
CA ILE A 43 5.54 3.70 -14.29
C ILE A 43 4.53 3.11 -15.27
N GLU A 44 4.99 2.64 -16.42
CA GLU A 44 4.11 2.08 -17.46
C GLU A 44 3.38 0.82 -16.97
N ARG A 45 4.10 -0.11 -16.35
CA ARG A 45 3.57 -1.43 -16.02
C ARG A 45 2.74 -1.42 -14.74
N HIS A 46 3.16 -0.67 -13.72
CA HIS A 46 2.63 -0.79 -12.37
C HIS A 46 1.87 0.42 -11.84
N THR A 47 1.83 1.54 -12.57
CA THR A 47 1.13 2.76 -12.12
C THR A 47 0.06 3.26 -13.08
N GLU A 48 -0.88 4.05 -12.56
CA GLU A 48 -1.86 4.79 -13.35
C GLU A 48 -2.07 6.21 -12.81
N LEU A 49 -2.62 7.09 -13.65
CA LEU A 49 -2.96 8.45 -13.22
C LEU A 49 -4.09 8.40 -12.20
N ARG A 50 -3.91 9.13 -11.09
CA ARG A 50 -4.99 9.35 -10.12
C ARG A 50 -6.19 10.01 -10.81
N PRO A 51 -7.42 9.79 -10.33
CA PRO A 51 -8.61 10.46 -10.87
C PRO A 51 -8.52 11.99 -10.87
N SER A 52 -7.83 12.57 -9.87
CA SER A 52 -7.56 14.01 -9.78
C SER A 52 -6.51 14.51 -10.78
N ARG A 53 -5.85 13.61 -11.52
CA ARG A 53 -4.73 13.85 -12.44
C ARG A 53 -3.53 14.57 -11.80
N SER A 54 -3.43 14.54 -10.47
CA SER A 54 -2.38 15.25 -9.72
C SER A 54 -1.17 14.37 -9.37
N GLY A 55 -1.03 13.20 -9.99
CA GLY A 55 0.08 12.27 -9.75
C GLY A 55 -0.30 10.82 -10.06
N LEU A 56 0.58 9.90 -9.68
CA LEU A 56 0.43 8.46 -9.93
C LEU A 56 -0.08 7.71 -8.70
N MET A 57 -0.66 6.54 -8.98
CA MET A 57 -1.04 5.54 -8.00
C MET A 57 -0.68 4.15 -8.53
N LEU A 58 -0.52 3.19 -7.63
CA LEU A 58 -0.36 1.79 -8.03
C LEU A 58 -1.65 1.28 -8.70
N LYS A 59 -1.49 0.48 -9.76
CA LYS A 59 -2.61 -0.22 -10.41
C LYS A 59 -3.23 -1.26 -9.46
N SER A 60 -4.45 -1.64 -9.79
CA SER A 60 -5.14 -2.78 -9.19
C SER A 60 -5.24 -3.96 -10.17
N ASN A 61 -5.30 -5.17 -9.62
CA ASN A 61 -5.74 -6.37 -10.30
C ASN A 61 -7.22 -6.28 -10.70
N PRO A 62 -7.73 -7.16 -11.60
CA PRO A 62 -9.13 -7.15 -12.01
C PRO A 62 -10.15 -7.30 -10.87
N ASP A 63 -9.76 -7.93 -9.75
CA ASP A 63 -10.58 -8.07 -8.54
C ASP A 63 -10.53 -6.84 -7.61
N GLY A 64 -9.81 -5.79 -8.02
CA GLY A 64 -9.63 -4.55 -7.25
C GLY A 64 -8.50 -4.60 -6.23
N SER A 65 -7.84 -5.74 -6.02
CA SER A 65 -6.69 -5.84 -5.12
C SER A 65 -5.46 -5.11 -5.68
N CYS A 66 -4.56 -4.66 -4.81
CA CYS A 66 -3.29 -4.05 -5.20
C CYS A 66 -2.48 -5.00 -6.10
N ILE A 67 -1.89 -4.48 -7.17
CA ILE A 67 -1.07 -5.25 -8.13
C ILE A 67 0.07 -6.06 -7.51
N PHE A 68 0.55 -5.67 -6.32
CA PHE A 68 1.62 -6.36 -5.60
C PHE A 68 1.12 -7.32 -4.51
N LEU A 69 -0.17 -7.62 -4.47
CA LEU A 69 -0.73 -8.64 -3.59
C LEU A 69 -0.71 -10.00 -4.29
N GLU A 70 0.00 -10.96 -3.71
CA GLU A 70 0.10 -12.33 -4.21
C GLU A 70 -0.36 -13.36 -3.17
N GLY A 71 -0.85 -14.49 -3.69
CA GLY A 71 -1.32 -15.61 -2.88
C GLY A 71 -2.42 -15.19 -1.91
N ILE A 72 -2.32 -15.65 -0.66
CA ILE A 72 -3.33 -15.36 0.36
C ILE A 72 -3.18 -13.95 0.89
N ASN A 73 -2.00 -13.49 1.33
CA ASN A 73 -1.84 -12.19 2.02
C ASN A 73 -0.44 -11.57 1.85
N THR A 74 0.30 -11.97 0.81
CA THR A 74 1.71 -11.59 0.67
C THR A 74 1.83 -10.37 -0.21
N CYS A 75 2.48 -9.31 0.29
CA CYS A 75 2.87 -8.21 -0.57
C CYS A 75 4.30 -8.44 -1.08
N THR A 76 4.46 -8.50 -2.38
CA THR A 76 5.76 -8.79 -3.03
C THR A 76 6.78 -7.68 -2.82
N ILE A 77 6.33 -6.43 -2.70
CA ILE A 77 7.18 -5.27 -2.45
C ILE A 77 7.29 -4.91 -0.96
N GLN A 78 7.00 -5.84 -0.04
CA GLN A 78 6.98 -5.60 1.42
C GLN A 78 8.16 -4.74 1.96
N PRO A 79 9.43 -4.95 1.56
CA PRO A 79 10.57 -4.17 2.06
C PRO A 79 10.57 -2.70 1.61
N VAL A 80 9.97 -2.41 0.46
CA VAL A 80 9.99 -1.09 -0.21
C VAL A 80 8.59 -0.51 -0.42
N LYS A 81 7.59 -1.02 0.30
CA LYS A 81 6.19 -0.58 0.24
C LYS A 81 6.07 0.95 0.31
N PRO A 82 5.17 1.59 -0.45
CA PRO A 82 4.90 3.02 -0.31
C PRO A 82 4.62 3.43 1.14
N GLN A 83 4.95 4.65 1.50
CA GLN A 83 4.83 5.25 2.82
C GLN A 83 3.39 5.16 3.32
N GLN A 84 2.40 5.42 2.46
CA GLN A 84 0.98 5.25 2.77
C GLN A 84 0.67 3.84 3.31
N CYS A 85 1.27 2.80 2.71
CA CYS A 85 1.12 1.42 3.16
C CYS A 85 1.88 1.13 4.47
N ARG A 86 3.07 1.73 4.65
CA ARG A 86 3.87 1.60 5.88
C ARG A 86 3.23 2.28 7.09
N ASP A 87 2.57 3.40 6.85
CA ASP A 87 1.95 4.23 7.88
C ASP A 87 0.64 3.64 8.39
N PHE A 88 0.01 2.73 7.65
CA PHE A 88 -1.21 2.07 8.07
C PHE A 88 -0.98 1.02 9.17
N PRO A 89 -1.80 0.97 10.25
CA PRO A 89 -2.92 1.87 10.60
C PRO A 89 -2.55 3.00 11.60
N ASN A 90 -1.26 3.16 11.91
CA ASN A 90 -0.81 3.97 13.05
C ASN A 90 -0.67 5.46 12.72
N LYS A 91 -0.02 5.80 11.60
CA LYS A 91 0.23 7.18 11.14
C LYS A 91 -0.73 7.62 10.04
N TRP A 92 -1.33 6.66 9.34
CA TRP A 92 -2.36 6.90 8.35
C TRP A 92 -3.47 5.85 8.46
N ARG A 93 -4.72 6.29 8.37
CA ARG A 93 -5.91 5.44 8.38
C ARG A 93 -7.09 6.23 7.82
N PHE A 94 -8.10 5.51 7.35
CA PHE A 94 -9.39 6.06 6.93
C PHE A 94 -10.48 5.65 7.93
N ASP A 95 -11.63 6.32 7.91
CA ASP A 95 -12.74 6.02 8.82
C ASP A 95 -13.29 4.61 8.59
N GLY A 96 -13.57 3.87 9.67
CA GLY A 96 -14.06 2.49 9.59
C GLY A 96 -13.00 1.42 9.27
N TRP A 97 -11.70 1.77 9.22
CA TRP A 97 -10.63 0.79 8.96
C TRP A 97 -10.63 -0.41 9.93
N ARG A 98 -11.07 -0.20 11.19
CA ARG A 98 -11.15 -1.24 12.23
C ARG A 98 -12.17 -2.34 11.92
N GLU A 99 -13.17 -2.05 11.08
CA GLU A 99 -14.18 -3.05 10.69
C GLU A 99 -13.63 -4.08 9.71
N LYS A 100 -12.49 -3.75 9.08
CA LYS A 100 -11.90 -4.57 8.03
C LYS A 100 -10.50 -5.08 8.39
N CYS A 101 -9.73 -4.31 9.16
CA CYS A 101 -8.37 -4.67 9.53
C CYS A 101 -8.34 -5.57 10.76
N GLU A 102 -7.52 -6.61 10.70
CA GLU A 102 -7.27 -7.50 11.83
C GLU A 102 -6.10 -7.02 12.72
N ALA A 103 -5.65 -5.76 12.60
CA ALA A 103 -4.56 -5.26 13.44
C ALA A 103 -4.98 -5.25 14.92
N ILE A 104 -4.11 -5.75 15.78
CA ILE A 104 -4.37 -5.88 17.21
C ILE A 104 -3.89 -4.61 17.90
N GLU A 105 -4.76 -3.97 18.69
CA GLU A 105 -4.38 -2.85 19.55
C GLU A 105 -3.39 -3.36 20.60
N VAL A 106 -2.23 -2.73 20.67
CA VAL A 106 -1.19 -3.02 21.65
C VAL A 106 -1.05 -1.80 22.56
N MET A 107 -1.16 -2.04 23.87
CA MET A 107 -0.86 -1.01 24.85
C MET A 107 0.64 -0.68 24.76
N PRO A 108 1.01 0.61 24.75
CA PRO A 108 2.41 1.01 24.78
C PRO A 108 3.10 0.58 26.07
#